data_AF-A0A7W7AIJ1-F1
#
_entry.id   AF-A0A7W7AIJ1-F1
#
_cell.length_a   1.000
_cell.length_b   1.000
_cell.length_c   1.000
_cell.angle_alpha   90.00
_cell.angle_beta   90.00
_cell.angle_gamma   90.00
#
_symmetry.space_group_name_H-M   'P 1'
#
loop_
_entity.id
_entity.type
_entity.pdbx_description
1 polymer ?
#
loop_
_entity_poly.entity_id
_entity_poly.type
_entity_poly.pdbx_seq_one_letter_code
_entity_poly.pdbx_strand_id
1 'polypeptide(L)'
;MLALTSLVAPASANASLTLFQQFNGSYGLSTDGGGSLSSSYSLQAFVPKGATIAGAYLYQANYFFGNNWANQPVTFNNQQIVFGAPAVNATGNGALSMTSARADVTSIVAGIVDGGAGGTYNFAVTEGNSGMTDGTALVVVYKDAALAEQTVALFDGYSAVGGDALSMTFDKPLNSTSPDFVADLRLGINFSTGGQSSNVYVNGRTISSNAGNNDDGSPYNGALITVGGNDDPYSPNNPSYADDHERYNIAPYITPGDSTIRVTTNNPSRDDNIFLATLVVSGNGTATAVSAVPEPSSWALMMIGLGAVGTSLRRRGRHSVARLTA
;
A
#
# COMPACT_ATOMS: atom_id res chain seq x y z
N MET A 1 -49.07 -1.93 9.21
CA MET A 1 -47.71 -1.65 9.70
C MET A 1 -46.78 -2.51 8.84
N LEU A 2 -46.23 -1.94 7.76
CA LEU A 2 -45.40 -2.69 6.80
C LEU A 2 -43.95 -2.55 7.26
N ALA A 3 -43.35 -3.62 7.76
CA ALA A 3 -41.93 -3.65 8.10
C ALA A 3 -41.14 -3.79 6.80
N LEU A 4 -40.43 -2.72 6.40
CA LEU A 4 -39.51 -2.74 5.28
C LEU A 4 -38.19 -3.32 5.80
N THR A 5 -38.01 -4.63 5.70
CA THR A 5 -36.70 -5.27 5.93
C THR A 5 -35.79 -4.93 4.75
N SER A 6 -34.89 -3.97 4.94
CA SER A 6 -33.80 -3.72 4.01
C SER A 6 -32.80 -4.87 4.10
N LEU A 7 -32.81 -5.78 3.11
CA LEU A 7 -31.67 -6.65 2.85
C LEU A 7 -30.51 -5.74 2.40
N VAL A 8 -29.59 -5.47 3.32
CA VAL A 8 -28.27 -4.94 2.94
C VAL A 8 -27.49 -6.17 2.47
N ALA A 9 -27.39 -6.36 1.16
CA ALA A 9 -26.41 -7.29 0.62
C ALA A 9 -25.02 -6.79 1.05
N PRO A 10 -24.09 -7.67 1.48
CA PRO A 10 -22.72 -7.26 1.68
C PRO A 10 -22.20 -6.71 0.35
N ALA A 11 -21.96 -5.41 0.29
CA ALA A 11 -21.18 -4.84 -0.80
C ALA A 11 -19.77 -5.43 -0.70
N SER A 12 -19.17 -5.75 -1.84
CA SER A 12 -17.73 -6.00 -1.91
C SER A 12 -17.02 -4.85 -1.19
N ALA A 13 -16.17 -5.14 -0.21
CA ALA A 13 -15.27 -4.11 0.30
C ALA A 13 -14.43 -3.65 -0.90
N ASN A 14 -14.49 -2.36 -1.24
CA ASN A 14 -13.59 -1.84 -2.26
C ASN A 14 -12.15 -1.98 -1.76
N ALA A 15 -11.24 -2.28 -2.67
CA ALA A 15 -9.81 -2.35 -2.40
C ALA A 15 -9.33 -1.03 -1.75
N SER A 16 -8.63 -1.13 -0.62
CA SER A 16 -7.96 -0.03 0.07
C SER A 16 -6.66 -0.58 0.66
N LEU A 17 -5.62 0.25 0.72
CA LEU A 17 -4.44 -0.09 1.52
C LEU A 17 -4.84 -0.16 2.99
N THR A 18 -4.52 -1.28 3.63
CA THR A 18 -4.79 -1.53 5.04
C THR A 18 -3.50 -1.66 5.82
N LEU A 19 -3.48 -1.21 7.07
CA LEU A 19 -2.34 -1.49 7.94
C LEU A 19 -2.27 -2.99 8.18
N PHE A 20 -1.18 -3.61 7.74
CA PHE A 20 -0.91 -5.01 8.01
C PHE A 20 -0.16 -5.17 9.33
N GLN A 21 0.98 -4.49 9.47
CA GLN A 21 1.87 -4.68 10.60
C GLN A 21 2.62 -3.39 10.93
N GLN A 22 2.92 -3.20 12.21
CA GLN A 22 3.75 -2.10 12.68
C GLN A 22 4.78 -2.59 13.71
N PHE A 23 5.95 -1.99 13.70
CA PHE A 23 7.03 -2.21 14.65
C PHE A 23 7.49 -0.88 15.25
N ASN A 24 7.62 -0.82 16.57
CA ASN A 24 8.12 0.34 17.31
C ASN A 24 9.40 -0.02 18.05
N GLY A 25 10.42 0.84 17.94
CA GLY A 25 11.73 0.67 18.57
C GLY A 25 12.86 0.68 17.55
N SER A 26 13.97 0.01 17.85
CA SER A 26 15.15 -0.04 16.97
C SER A 26 14.98 -1.07 15.84
N TYR A 27 14.02 -0.82 14.95
CA TYR A 27 13.73 -1.67 13.79
C TYR A 27 14.06 -0.94 12.50
N GLY A 28 14.80 -1.57 11.59
CA GLY A 28 15.05 -1.08 10.24
C GLY A 28 14.19 -1.77 9.20
N LEU A 29 14.18 -1.21 7.99
CA LEU A 29 13.44 -1.72 6.85
C LEU A 29 14.39 -1.97 5.68
N SER A 30 14.19 -3.09 5.01
CA SER A 30 14.72 -3.35 3.68
C SER A 30 13.59 -3.73 2.74
N THR A 31 13.62 -3.21 1.52
CA THR A 31 12.69 -3.54 0.46
C THR A 31 13.45 -3.74 -0.84
N ASP A 32 12.90 -4.60 -1.69
CA ASP A 32 13.39 -4.82 -3.05
C ASP A 32 12.26 -5.37 -3.93
N GLY A 33 12.32 -5.08 -5.22
CA GLY A 33 11.37 -5.49 -6.24
C GLY A 33 12.01 -6.35 -7.32
N GLY A 34 11.18 -7.07 -8.07
CA GLY A 34 11.66 -7.81 -9.22
C GLY A 34 10.53 -8.33 -10.08
N GLY A 35 10.66 -8.21 -11.39
CA GLY A 35 9.75 -8.75 -12.39
C GLY A 35 10.52 -9.15 -13.65
N SER A 36 10.10 -10.22 -14.32
CA SER A 36 10.77 -10.64 -15.54
C SER A 36 9.90 -11.49 -16.44
N LEU A 37 9.95 -11.21 -17.74
CA LEU A 37 9.37 -12.08 -18.76
C LEU A 37 10.03 -13.47 -18.81
N SER A 38 11.27 -13.59 -18.32
CA SER A 38 11.98 -14.88 -18.19
C SER A 38 11.55 -15.70 -16.98
N SER A 39 10.63 -15.16 -16.17
CA SER A 39 10.10 -15.79 -14.96
C SER A 39 11.14 -16.05 -13.87
N SER A 40 12.36 -15.50 -13.96
CA SER A 40 13.40 -15.70 -12.94
C SER A 40 14.25 -14.46 -12.74
N TYR A 41 14.50 -14.13 -11.48
CA TYR A 41 15.29 -12.97 -11.05
C TYR A 41 15.72 -13.15 -9.59
N SER A 42 16.41 -12.17 -9.02
CA SER A 42 16.82 -12.17 -7.61
C SER A 42 16.22 -10.97 -6.91
N LEU A 43 15.76 -11.18 -5.68
CA LEU A 43 15.48 -10.11 -4.72
C LEU A 43 16.61 -10.03 -3.69
N GLN A 44 16.73 -8.88 -3.06
CA GLN A 44 17.80 -8.51 -2.15
C GLN A 44 17.23 -8.10 -0.79
N ALA A 45 17.94 -8.46 0.28
CA ALA A 45 17.74 -7.90 1.61
C ALA A 45 19.02 -7.23 2.08
N PHE A 46 18.91 -5.99 2.54
CA PHE A 46 20.00 -5.15 3.00
C PHE A 46 19.93 -5.05 4.53
N VAL A 47 20.67 -5.94 5.20
CA VAL A 47 20.56 -6.12 6.65
C VAL A 47 21.93 -5.92 7.31
N PRO A 48 22.08 -4.97 8.26
CA PRO A 48 23.33 -4.74 8.95
C PRO A 48 23.83 -5.97 9.73
N LYS A 49 25.15 -6.03 9.93
CA LYS A 49 25.77 -7.10 10.72
C LYS A 49 25.26 -7.04 12.16
N GLY A 50 24.79 -8.18 12.68
CA GLY A 50 24.30 -8.31 14.05
C GLY A 50 22.83 -7.93 14.23
N ALA A 51 22.16 -7.46 13.17
CA ALA A 51 20.71 -7.36 13.16
C ALA A 51 20.06 -8.75 13.11
N THR A 52 18.79 -8.81 13.49
CA THR A 52 17.98 -10.04 13.46
C THR A 52 16.66 -9.79 12.74
N ILE A 53 16.19 -10.74 11.95
CA ILE A 53 14.93 -10.59 11.21
C ILE A 53 13.75 -10.61 12.19
N ALA A 54 12.94 -9.55 12.15
CA ALA A 54 11.72 -9.41 12.93
C ALA A 54 10.48 -9.83 12.13
N GLY A 55 10.53 -9.68 10.80
CA GLY A 55 9.52 -10.18 9.87
C GLY A 55 10.01 -10.04 8.43
N ALA A 56 9.66 -10.98 7.57
CA ALA A 56 9.88 -10.86 6.13
C ALA A 56 8.65 -11.34 5.36
N TYR A 57 8.25 -10.54 4.38
CA TYR A 57 7.02 -10.73 3.64
C TYR A 57 7.30 -10.65 2.14
N LEU A 58 6.86 -11.67 1.41
CA LEU A 58 6.90 -11.68 -0.04
C LEU A 58 5.53 -11.30 -0.57
N TYR A 59 5.49 -10.31 -1.45
CA TYR A 59 4.29 -9.92 -2.18
C TYR A 59 4.41 -10.40 -3.61
N GLN A 60 3.29 -10.84 -4.17
CA GLN A 60 3.14 -10.96 -5.62
C GLN A 60 2.18 -9.90 -6.12
N ALA A 61 2.45 -9.36 -7.30
CA ALA A 61 1.57 -8.45 -8.01
C ALA A 61 1.21 -9.08 -9.37
N ASN A 62 -0.09 -9.21 -9.62
CA ASN A 62 -0.61 -9.85 -10.82
C ASN A 62 -1.57 -8.93 -11.56
N TYR A 63 -1.70 -9.18 -12.86
CA TYR A 63 -2.72 -8.58 -13.70
C TYR A 63 -3.50 -9.68 -14.43
N PHE A 64 -4.78 -9.42 -14.68
CA PHE A 64 -5.69 -10.35 -15.33
C PHE A 64 -6.62 -9.64 -16.30
N PHE A 65 -6.95 -10.33 -17.38
CA PHE A 65 -8.15 -10.04 -18.15
C PHE A 65 -9.31 -10.91 -17.64
N GLY A 66 -10.37 -10.27 -17.14
CA GLY A 66 -11.55 -10.95 -16.60
C GLY A 66 -11.45 -11.34 -15.12
N ASN A 67 -12.11 -12.45 -14.76
CA ASN A 67 -12.55 -12.71 -13.38
C ASN A 67 -11.72 -13.77 -12.64
N ASN A 68 -10.60 -14.21 -13.21
CA ASN A 68 -9.75 -15.21 -12.59
C ASN A 68 -8.67 -14.52 -11.74
N TRP A 69 -8.91 -14.43 -10.43
CA TRP A 69 -8.08 -13.67 -9.50
C TRP A 69 -7.21 -14.58 -8.63
N ALA A 70 -6.80 -15.72 -9.16
CA ALA A 70 -6.01 -16.68 -8.41
C ALA A 70 -4.55 -16.22 -8.29
N ASN A 71 -3.96 -16.46 -7.12
CA ASN A 71 -2.53 -16.39 -6.90
C ASN A 71 -1.78 -17.22 -7.94
N GLN A 72 -0.69 -16.67 -8.48
CA GLN A 72 0.18 -17.40 -9.37
C GLN A 72 1.22 -18.19 -8.56
N PRO A 73 1.70 -19.34 -9.06
CA PRO A 73 2.77 -20.07 -8.38
C PRO A 73 4.05 -19.23 -8.37
N VAL A 74 4.71 -19.12 -7.21
CA VAL A 74 6.05 -18.53 -7.10
C VAL A 74 6.90 -19.44 -6.23
N THR A 75 8.15 -19.64 -6.61
CA THR A 75 9.17 -20.18 -5.70
C THR A 75 10.11 -19.08 -5.24
N PHE A 76 10.42 -19.06 -3.95
CA PHE A 76 11.37 -18.15 -3.33
C PHE A 76 12.47 -18.97 -2.67
N ASN A 77 13.70 -18.75 -3.10
CA ASN A 77 14.88 -19.50 -2.71
C ASN A 77 14.68 -21.03 -2.78
N ASN A 78 14.18 -21.51 -3.92
CA ASN A 78 13.84 -22.91 -4.20
C ASN A 78 12.72 -23.51 -3.33
N GLN A 79 11.94 -22.69 -2.64
CA GLN A 79 10.77 -23.13 -1.87
C GLN A 79 9.49 -22.60 -2.51
N GLN A 80 8.51 -23.49 -2.71
CA GLN A 80 7.19 -23.08 -3.18
C GLN A 80 6.52 -22.19 -2.12
N ILE A 81 6.08 -21.02 -2.53
CA ILE A 81 5.38 -20.08 -1.66
C ILE A 81 3.88 -20.25 -1.78
N VAL A 82 3.22 -20.21 -0.63
CA VAL A 82 1.77 -20.19 -0.49
C VAL A 82 1.36 -18.81 -0.01
N PHE A 83 0.73 -18.05 -0.88
CA PHE A 83 0.22 -16.72 -0.54
C PHE A 83 -1.16 -16.80 0.11
N GLY A 84 -1.47 -15.80 0.93
CA GLY A 84 -2.81 -15.58 1.47
C GLY A 84 -3.84 -15.23 0.39
N ALA A 85 -5.07 -14.94 0.81
CA ALA A 85 -6.12 -14.53 -0.12
C ALA A 85 -5.69 -13.26 -0.89
N PRO A 86 -5.85 -13.23 -2.23
CA PRO A 86 -5.51 -12.06 -3.02
C PRO A 86 -6.45 -10.90 -2.71
N ALA A 87 -5.88 -9.71 -2.51
CA ALA A 87 -6.59 -8.45 -2.58
C ALA A 87 -6.82 -8.11 -4.06
N VAL A 88 -8.04 -7.69 -4.41
CA VAL A 88 -8.45 -7.49 -5.79
C VAL A 88 -8.88 -6.05 -6.00
N ASN A 89 -8.38 -5.43 -7.06
CA ASN A 89 -9.01 -4.27 -7.65
C ASN A 89 -9.59 -4.64 -9.00
N ALA A 90 -10.92 -4.66 -9.02
CA ALA A 90 -11.63 -4.53 -10.26
C ALA A 90 -11.50 -3.07 -10.68
N THR A 91 -10.54 -2.77 -11.56
CA THR A 91 -10.39 -1.42 -12.08
C THR A 91 -11.72 -0.95 -12.67
N GLY A 92 -11.92 0.37 -12.73
CA GLY A 92 -13.12 0.93 -13.35
C GLY A 92 -13.31 0.57 -14.83
N ASN A 93 -12.28 -0.02 -15.46
CA ASN A 93 -12.31 -0.56 -16.80
C ASN A 93 -12.53 -2.08 -16.72
N GLY A 94 -13.80 -2.49 -16.62
CA GLY A 94 -14.25 -3.84 -16.22
C GLY A 94 -13.77 -5.07 -17.01
N ALA A 95 -12.72 -4.94 -17.83
CA ALA A 95 -11.96 -6.03 -18.44
C ALA A 95 -10.60 -6.29 -17.77
N LEU A 96 -10.00 -5.31 -17.09
CA LEU A 96 -8.70 -5.42 -16.41
C LEU A 96 -8.89 -5.52 -14.90
N SER A 97 -8.33 -6.55 -14.29
CA SER A 97 -8.27 -6.71 -12.84
C SER A 97 -6.84 -6.91 -12.42
N MET A 98 -6.49 -6.34 -11.28
CA MET A 98 -5.17 -6.48 -10.72
C MET A 98 -5.30 -7.03 -9.30
N THR A 99 -4.35 -7.87 -8.91
CA THR A 99 -4.37 -8.48 -7.58
C THR A 99 -3.02 -8.43 -6.94
N SER A 100 -3.00 -8.31 -5.62
CA SER A 100 -1.81 -8.53 -4.83
C SER A 100 -2.06 -9.59 -3.77
N ALA A 101 -1.04 -10.33 -3.39
CA ALA A 101 -1.13 -11.24 -2.26
C ALA A 101 0.18 -11.28 -1.50
N ARG A 102 0.07 -11.47 -0.18
CA ARG A 102 1.21 -11.54 0.73
C ARG A 102 1.43 -12.98 1.21
N ALA A 103 2.69 -13.36 1.36
CA ALA A 103 3.14 -14.54 2.07
C ALA A 103 4.16 -14.16 3.15
N ASP A 104 4.12 -14.85 4.29
CA ASP A 104 5.16 -14.75 5.32
C ASP A 104 6.33 -15.66 4.93
N VAL A 105 7.50 -15.06 4.70
CA VAL A 105 8.75 -15.74 4.36
C VAL A 105 9.82 -15.53 5.44
N THR A 106 9.41 -15.10 6.64
CA THR A 106 10.30 -14.77 7.76
C THR A 106 11.28 -15.88 8.06
N SER A 107 10.83 -17.14 8.13
CA SER A 107 11.71 -18.28 8.43
C SER A 107 12.75 -18.53 7.34
N ILE A 108 12.43 -18.25 6.08
CA ILE A 108 13.34 -18.43 4.94
C ILE A 108 14.44 -17.36 5.00
N VAL A 109 14.02 -16.10 5.18
CA VAL A 109 14.95 -14.96 5.24
C VAL A 109 15.81 -15.02 6.49
N ALA A 110 15.22 -15.24 7.67
CA ALA A 110 15.95 -15.37 8.94
C ALA A 110 16.96 -16.50 8.91
N GLY A 111 16.62 -17.66 8.32
CA GLY A 111 17.53 -18.80 8.21
C GLY A 111 18.81 -18.54 7.39
N ILE A 112 18.83 -17.48 6.58
CA ILE A 112 20.00 -17.07 5.78
C ILE A 112 20.68 -15.83 6.39
N VAL A 113 19.90 -14.90 6.93
CA VAL A 113 20.39 -13.58 7.36
C VAL A 113 20.89 -13.61 8.80
N ASP A 114 20.17 -14.24 9.72
CA ASP A 114 20.45 -14.17 11.16
C ASP A 114 21.80 -14.84 11.48
N GLY A 115 22.66 -14.10 12.20
CA GLY A 115 24.03 -14.53 12.48
C GLY A 115 24.98 -14.46 11.27
N GLY A 116 24.51 -13.96 10.12
CA GLY A 116 25.32 -13.75 8.92
C GLY A 116 26.29 -12.56 9.03
N ALA A 117 27.01 -12.30 7.94
CA ALA A 117 28.06 -11.27 7.90
C ALA A 117 27.53 -9.83 7.90
N GLY A 118 26.23 -9.63 7.65
CA GLY A 118 25.63 -8.35 7.28
C GLY A 118 25.91 -7.96 5.83
N GLY A 119 25.17 -6.97 5.33
CA GLY A 119 25.24 -6.49 3.96
C GLY A 119 24.05 -6.95 3.11
N THR A 120 24.31 -7.25 1.85
CA THR A 120 23.29 -7.67 0.87
C THR A 120 23.18 -9.19 0.82
N TYR A 121 21.96 -9.70 0.95
CA TYR A 121 21.60 -11.11 0.84
C TYR A 121 20.69 -11.30 -0.37
N ASN A 122 20.99 -12.28 -1.22
CA ASN A 122 20.26 -12.53 -2.47
C ASN A 122 19.32 -13.73 -2.32
N PHE A 123 18.12 -13.61 -2.86
CA PHE A 123 17.08 -14.63 -2.86
C PHE A 123 16.58 -14.86 -4.28
N ALA A 124 16.75 -16.07 -4.79
CA ALA A 124 16.25 -16.43 -6.11
C ALA A 124 14.72 -16.46 -6.12
N VAL A 125 14.10 -15.87 -7.14
CA VAL A 125 12.67 -15.95 -7.41
C VAL A 125 12.45 -16.66 -8.73
N THR A 126 11.44 -17.53 -8.77
CA THR A 126 10.91 -18.06 -10.02
C THR A 126 9.38 -17.94 -10.02
N GLU A 127 8.85 -17.28 -11.04
CA GLU A 127 7.42 -17.17 -11.29
C GLU A 127 6.93 -18.36 -12.12
N GLY A 128 5.81 -18.95 -11.75
CA GLY A 128 5.20 -20.04 -12.50
C GLY A 128 4.41 -19.57 -13.73
N ASN A 129 4.11 -18.27 -13.81
CA ASN A 129 3.35 -17.67 -14.90
C ASN A 129 3.70 -16.18 -15.10
N SER A 130 4.82 -15.90 -15.75
CA SER A 130 5.20 -14.52 -16.12
C SER A 130 4.26 -13.87 -17.15
N GLY A 131 3.24 -14.57 -17.66
CA GLY A 131 2.20 -13.95 -18.49
C GLY A 131 1.06 -13.32 -17.67
N MET A 132 1.07 -13.44 -16.34
CA MET A 132 0.04 -12.91 -15.44
C MET A 132 0.61 -12.31 -14.15
N THR A 133 1.88 -12.58 -13.83
CA THR A 133 2.59 -11.99 -12.70
C THR A 133 3.45 -10.84 -13.20
N ASP A 134 3.19 -9.62 -12.74
CA ASP A 134 4.03 -8.47 -13.07
C ASP A 134 5.35 -8.49 -12.28
N GLY A 135 5.33 -9.10 -11.10
CA GLY A 135 6.52 -9.26 -10.29
C GLY A 135 6.24 -9.64 -8.85
N THR A 136 7.30 -9.60 -8.05
CA THR A 136 7.27 -9.77 -6.61
C THR A 136 8.03 -8.67 -5.89
N ALA A 137 7.65 -8.42 -4.63
CA ALA A 137 8.34 -7.49 -3.74
C ALA A 137 8.71 -8.21 -2.44
N LEU A 138 9.95 -8.04 -1.98
CA LEU A 138 10.41 -8.53 -0.68
C LEU A 138 10.44 -7.36 0.30
N VAL A 139 9.75 -7.50 1.43
CA VAL A 139 9.79 -6.54 2.54
C VAL A 139 10.38 -7.24 3.76
N VAL A 140 11.50 -6.74 4.27
CA VAL A 140 12.20 -7.27 5.44
C VAL A 140 12.27 -6.20 6.52
N VAL A 141 11.72 -6.51 7.68
CA VAL A 141 11.89 -5.73 8.90
C VAL A 141 12.90 -6.45 9.78
N TYR A 142 13.94 -5.75 10.22
CA TYR A 142 14.97 -6.29 11.09
C TYR A 142 15.12 -5.45 12.35
N LYS A 143 15.50 -6.08 13.46
CA LYS A 143 15.87 -5.40 14.70
C LYS A 143 17.38 -5.19 14.75
N ASP A 144 17.81 -3.96 15.00
CA ASP A 144 19.21 -3.59 15.12
C ASP A 144 19.39 -2.61 16.28
N ALA A 145 20.17 -2.99 17.29
CA ALA A 145 20.40 -2.16 18.48
C ALA A 145 21.16 -0.85 18.17
N ALA A 146 21.78 -0.71 17.00
CA ALA A 146 22.44 0.51 16.56
C ALA A 146 21.45 1.58 16.07
N LEU A 147 20.20 1.22 15.77
CA LEU A 147 19.19 2.16 15.30
C LEU A 147 18.53 2.92 16.46
N ALA A 148 18.27 4.21 16.21
CA ALA A 148 17.40 5.00 17.08
C ALA A 148 15.96 4.44 17.08
N GLU A 149 15.18 4.83 18.09
CA GLU A 149 13.76 4.46 18.13
C GLU A 149 13.00 5.06 16.94
N GLN A 150 12.32 4.20 16.19
CA GLN A 150 11.51 4.56 15.05
C GLN A 150 10.29 3.66 14.93
N THR A 151 9.32 4.12 14.13
CA THR A 151 8.13 3.37 13.76
C THR A 151 8.30 2.89 12.33
N VAL A 152 8.18 1.58 12.12
CA VAL A 152 8.08 0.95 10.80
C VAL A 152 6.66 0.45 10.61
N ALA A 153 5.94 0.93 9.60
CA ALA A 153 4.58 0.54 9.29
C ALA A 153 4.46 0.01 7.86
N LEU A 154 3.79 -1.14 7.72
CA LEU A 154 3.58 -1.84 6.45
C LEU A 154 2.10 -1.79 6.14
N PHE A 155 1.77 -1.19 5.01
CA PHE A 155 0.42 -1.13 4.47
C PHE A 155 0.38 -1.92 3.18
N ASP A 156 -0.62 -2.78 3.06
CA ASP A 156 -0.76 -3.59 1.87
C ASP A 156 -2.23 -3.88 1.58
N GLY A 157 -2.42 -4.64 0.50
CA GLY A 157 -3.69 -4.79 -0.16
C GLY A 157 -3.61 -4.07 -1.48
N TYR A 158 -4.48 -3.11 -1.69
CA TYR A 158 -4.59 -2.47 -2.99
C TYR A 158 -5.10 -1.04 -2.83
N SER A 159 -4.45 -0.07 -3.46
CA SER A 159 -4.88 1.32 -3.36
C SER A 159 -6.26 1.57 -3.97
N ALA A 160 -7.16 2.19 -3.22
CA ALA A 160 -8.46 2.59 -3.76
C ALA A 160 -8.26 3.52 -4.97
N VAL A 161 -9.12 3.42 -5.99
CA VAL A 161 -9.05 4.29 -7.17
C VAL A 161 -9.18 5.77 -6.77
N GLY A 162 -10.07 6.04 -5.80
CA GLY A 162 -10.23 7.38 -5.21
C GLY A 162 -9.06 7.82 -4.33
N GLY A 163 -8.12 6.92 -4.03
CA GLY A 163 -7.01 7.14 -3.13
C GLY A 163 -7.22 6.58 -1.73
N ASP A 164 -6.11 6.41 -1.02
CA ASP A 164 -6.06 6.07 0.40
C ASP A 164 -5.42 7.18 1.22
N ALA A 165 -5.67 7.16 2.52
CA ALA A 165 -5.01 8.01 3.49
C ALA A 165 -4.34 7.13 4.56
N LEU A 166 -3.02 7.10 4.52
CA LEU A 166 -2.17 6.47 5.53
C LEU A 166 -1.76 7.55 6.52
N SER A 167 -1.78 7.26 7.81
CA SER A 167 -1.40 8.22 8.84
C SER A 167 -0.58 7.55 9.93
N MET A 168 0.36 8.29 10.49
CA MET A 168 1.13 7.88 11.66
C MET A 168 1.05 8.99 12.70
N THR A 169 0.54 8.68 13.88
CA THR A 169 0.44 9.60 15.01
C THR A 169 1.47 9.22 16.07
N PHE A 170 2.27 10.18 16.53
CA PHE A 170 3.43 9.94 17.38
C PHE A 170 3.14 10.25 18.85
N ASP A 171 3.74 9.46 19.74
CA ASP A 171 3.59 9.61 21.18
C ASP A 171 4.20 10.91 21.70
N LYS A 172 5.19 11.43 20.97
CA LYS A 172 5.88 12.70 21.22
C LYS A 172 5.98 13.49 19.92
N PRO A 173 5.96 14.84 19.98
CA PRO A 173 6.21 15.67 18.81
C PRO A 173 7.54 15.33 18.14
N LEU A 174 7.54 15.29 16.82
CA LEU A 174 8.69 14.97 16.00
C LEU A 174 9.73 16.10 16.04
N ASN A 175 11.00 15.72 16.00
CA ASN A 175 12.11 16.66 15.84
C ASN A 175 12.81 16.45 14.49
N SER A 176 12.22 17.00 13.42
CA SER A 176 12.78 16.92 12.07
C SER A 176 14.05 17.77 11.86
N THR A 177 14.50 18.53 12.87
CA THR A 177 15.80 19.22 12.82
C THR A 177 16.97 18.36 13.30
N SER A 178 16.69 17.19 13.88
CA SER A 178 17.76 16.27 14.28
C SER A 178 18.51 15.77 13.03
N PRO A 179 19.86 15.76 13.02
CA PRO A 179 20.62 15.23 11.90
C PRO A 179 20.38 13.73 11.68
N ASP A 180 19.93 13.02 12.72
CA ASP A 180 19.60 11.59 12.67
C ASP A 180 18.11 11.33 12.41
N PHE A 181 17.33 12.37 12.07
CA PHE A 181 15.90 12.21 11.78
C PHE A 181 15.71 11.48 10.44
N VAL A 182 15.00 10.36 10.50
CA VAL A 182 14.63 9.56 9.33
C VAL A 182 13.13 9.68 9.12
N ALA A 183 12.73 9.91 7.87
CA ALA A 183 11.36 9.73 7.42
C ALA A 183 11.38 9.27 5.96
N ASP A 184 11.08 8.00 5.73
CA ASP A 184 11.15 7.29 4.44
C ASP A 184 9.75 6.73 4.11
N LEU A 185 9.29 6.97 2.89
CA LEU A 185 8.11 6.35 2.30
C LEU A 185 8.57 5.52 1.10
N ARG A 186 8.15 4.25 1.06
CA ARG A 186 8.39 3.39 -0.11
C ARG A 186 7.11 2.77 -0.61
N LEU A 187 6.94 2.71 -1.91
CA LEU A 187 5.76 2.14 -2.57
C LEU A 187 6.14 0.90 -3.37
N GLY A 188 5.20 -0.02 -3.52
CA GLY A 188 5.23 -1.09 -4.51
C GLY A 188 4.06 -0.92 -5.45
N ILE A 189 4.35 -0.83 -6.75
CA ILE A 189 3.40 -0.47 -7.80
C ILE A 189 3.50 -1.48 -8.94
N ASN A 190 2.34 -1.92 -9.47
CA ASN A 190 2.31 -2.66 -10.73
C ASN A 190 1.41 -1.99 -11.76
N PHE A 191 1.63 -2.32 -13.03
CA PHE A 191 0.87 -1.85 -14.18
C PHE A 191 0.84 -0.31 -14.35
N SER A 192 1.92 0.38 -13.99
CA SER A 192 2.02 1.84 -14.10
C SER A 192 3.15 2.24 -15.04
N THR A 193 2.88 2.64 -16.28
CA THR A 193 3.85 3.24 -17.20
C THR A 193 3.17 4.09 -18.29
N GLY A 194 3.92 4.80 -19.14
CA GLY A 194 3.38 5.31 -20.41
C GLY A 194 2.08 6.14 -20.37
N GLY A 195 1.75 6.81 -19.25
CA GLY A 195 0.53 7.60 -19.08
C GLY A 195 -0.43 7.13 -17.96
N GLN A 196 -0.18 5.96 -17.34
CA GLN A 196 -0.84 5.54 -16.09
C GLN A 196 -0.23 6.24 -14.89
N SER A 197 -1.02 6.84 -14.01
CA SER A 197 -0.49 7.72 -12.97
C SER A 197 -1.08 7.41 -11.60
N SER A 198 -0.21 7.32 -10.61
CA SER A 198 -0.56 7.41 -9.19
C SER A 198 0.01 8.69 -8.58
N ASN A 199 -0.87 9.52 -8.02
CA ASN A 199 -0.47 10.73 -7.31
C ASN A 199 -0.21 10.41 -5.84
N VAL A 200 0.86 10.95 -5.29
CA VAL A 200 1.28 10.77 -3.90
C VAL A 200 1.49 12.12 -3.25
N TYR A 201 0.90 12.29 -2.06
CA TYR A 201 1.01 13.52 -1.29
C TYR A 201 1.45 13.21 0.14
N VAL A 202 2.30 14.07 0.71
CA VAL A 202 2.71 14.04 2.12
C VAL A 202 2.29 15.34 2.77
N ASN A 203 1.50 15.25 3.85
CA ASN A 203 0.95 16.41 4.56
C ASN A 203 0.28 17.43 3.61
N GLY A 204 -0.39 16.92 2.56
CA GLY A 204 -1.09 17.71 1.55
C GLY A 204 -0.21 18.30 0.44
N ARG A 205 1.10 18.05 0.43
CA ARG A 205 2.00 18.47 -0.66
C ARG A 205 2.26 17.30 -1.60
N THR A 206 2.11 17.53 -2.91
CA THR A 206 2.46 16.53 -3.93
C THR A 206 3.94 16.22 -3.87
N ILE A 207 4.28 14.94 -3.80
CA ILE A 207 5.67 14.45 -3.90
C ILE A 207 5.90 13.65 -5.18
N SER A 208 4.85 13.08 -5.77
CA SER A 208 4.85 12.51 -7.11
C SER A 208 3.47 12.65 -7.75
N SER A 209 3.44 12.93 -9.05
CA SER A 209 2.23 12.98 -9.89
C SER A 209 2.11 11.78 -10.82
N ASN A 210 3.02 10.82 -10.69
CA ASN A 210 3.26 9.76 -11.66
C ASN A 210 4.08 8.62 -11.04
N ALA A 211 3.83 8.31 -9.76
CA ALA A 211 4.47 7.18 -9.11
C ALA A 211 4.13 5.90 -9.88
N GLY A 212 5.15 5.10 -10.18
CA GLY A 212 5.08 4.00 -11.13
C GLY A 212 6.35 3.89 -11.94
N ASN A 213 6.24 3.35 -13.15
CA ASN A 213 7.32 2.88 -14.04
C ASN A 213 7.63 1.39 -13.85
N ASN A 214 8.83 0.96 -14.23
CA ASN A 214 9.21 -0.44 -14.35
C ASN A 214 10.65 -0.68 -13.87
N ASP A 215 11.07 0.03 -12.82
CA ASP A 215 12.47 0.06 -12.38
C ASP A 215 12.99 -1.33 -11.98
N ASP A 216 12.10 -2.18 -11.48
CA ASP A 216 12.40 -3.56 -11.07
C ASP A 216 12.01 -4.62 -12.11
N GLY A 217 11.61 -4.20 -13.30
CA GLY A 217 11.05 -5.11 -14.28
C GLY A 217 11.23 -4.64 -15.71
N SER A 218 10.14 -4.63 -16.48
CA SER A 218 10.15 -4.21 -17.88
C SER A 218 8.80 -3.62 -18.28
N PRO A 219 8.74 -2.77 -19.33
CA PRO A 219 7.52 -2.12 -19.77
C PRO A 219 6.60 -3.06 -20.57
N TYR A 220 6.40 -4.27 -20.06
CA TYR A 220 5.57 -5.32 -20.65
C TYR A 220 4.69 -5.94 -19.58
N ASN A 221 3.46 -6.26 -19.96
CA ASN A 221 2.57 -7.03 -19.10
C ASN A 221 3.27 -8.33 -18.67
N GLY A 222 3.25 -8.62 -17.37
CA GLY A 222 3.95 -9.79 -16.84
C GLY A 222 5.39 -9.51 -16.39
N ALA A 223 5.77 -8.23 -16.38
CA ALA A 223 7.00 -7.74 -15.77
C ALA A 223 6.87 -6.28 -15.31
N LEU A 224 5.67 -5.70 -15.32
CA LEU A 224 5.45 -4.28 -15.12
C LEU A 224 5.29 -3.95 -13.64
N ILE A 225 6.42 -3.86 -12.94
CA ILE A 225 6.51 -3.63 -11.50
C ILE A 225 7.62 -2.62 -11.18
N THR A 226 7.40 -1.88 -10.09
CA THR A 226 8.41 -1.06 -9.41
C THR A 226 8.15 -1.10 -7.90
N VAL A 227 9.19 -1.05 -7.10
CA VAL A 227 9.21 -1.12 -5.65
C VAL A 227 10.35 -0.24 -5.20
N GLY A 228 10.10 0.73 -4.33
CA GLY A 228 11.19 1.54 -3.77
C GLY A 228 12.16 0.66 -3.00
N GLY A 229 13.33 0.39 -3.58
CA GLY A 229 14.36 -0.51 -3.09
C GLY A 229 15.45 0.18 -2.28
N ASN A 230 16.26 -0.59 -1.56
CA ASN A 230 17.42 -0.03 -0.85
C ASN A 230 18.59 0.33 -1.75
N ASP A 231 18.67 -0.29 -2.92
CA ASP A 231 19.63 -0.01 -4.00
C ASP A 231 19.24 1.18 -4.86
N ASP A 232 18.02 1.70 -4.72
CA ASP A 232 17.58 2.92 -5.39
C ASP A 232 18.04 4.19 -4.68
N PRO A 233 18.34 5.27 -5.43
CA PRO A 233 18.42 6.60 -4.85
C PRO A 233 17.02 7.07 -4.41
N TYR A 234 16.97 8.06 -3.51
CA TYR A 234 15.71 8.73 -3.23
C TYR A 234 15.21 9.47 -4.48
N SER A 235 13.94 9.31 -4.79
CA SER A 235 13.28 10.08 -5.86
C SER A 235 13.31 11.57 -5.52
N PRO A 236 13.65 12.44 -6.50
CA PRO A 236 13.56 13.88 -6.31
C PRO A 236 12.10 14.31 -6.12
N ASN A 237 11.87 15.55 -5.68
CA ASN A 237 10.50 16.04 -5.50
C ASN A 237 9.77 16.18 -6.85
N ASN A 238 8.62 15.52 -6.97
CA ASN A 238 7.78 15.48 -8.16
C ASN A 238 8.56 15.05 -9.43
N PRO A 239 9.10 13.82 -9.42
CA PRO A 239 10.01 13.32 -10.45
C PRO A 239 9.30 13.02 -11.77
N SER A 240 10.06 12.84 -12.85
CA SER A 240 9.56 12.17 -14.06
C SER A 240 9.49 10.65 -13.81
N TYR A 241 8.80 9.85 -14.63
CA TYR A 241 8.80 8.38 -14.47
C TYR A 241 10.20 7.76 -14.46
N ALA A 242 11.16 8.34 -15.19
CA ALA A 242 12.51 7.79 -15.26
C ALA A 242 13.35 8.08 -14.01
N ASP A 243 12.92 9.07 -13.21
CA ASP A 243 13.59 9.49 -11.97
C ASP A 243 12.74 9.17 -10.72
N ASP A 244 11.53 8.62 -10.90
CA ASP A 244 10.70 8.13 -9.82
C ASP A 244 11.13 6.70 -9.55
N HIS A 245 11.50 6.45 -8.30
CA HIS A 245 12.04 5.17 -7.83
C HIS A 245 11.21 4.66 -6.66
N GLU A 246 10.01 5.23 -6.48
CA GLU A 246 9.05 4.87 -5.44
C GLU A 246 9.60 4.91 -4.00
N ARG A 247 10.77 5.51 -3.80
CA ARG A 247 11.47 5.66 -2.53
C ARG A 247 11.69 7.14 -2.25
N TYR A 248 10.96 7.66 -1.28
CA TYR A 248 10.88 9.09 -1.03
C TYR A 248 11.44 9.45 0.34
N ASN A 249 12.37 10.40 0.37
CA ASN A 249 12.72 11.09 1.60
C ASN A 249 11.60 12.09 1.92
N ILE A 250 10.81 11.79 2.94
CA ILE A 250 9.66 12.61 3.32
C ILE A 250 9.93 13.56 4.49
N ALA A 251 11.15 13.56 5.04
CA ALA A 251 11.56 14.46 6.12
C ALA A 251 11.33 15.96 5.81
N PRO A 252 11.57 16.46 4.58
CA PRO A 252 11.32 17.87 4.24
C PRO A 252 9.86 18.32 4.33
N TYR A 253 8.91 17.38 4.44
CA TYR A 253 7.47 17.68 4.55
C TYR A 253 6.95 17.64 6.00
N ILE A 254 7.87 17.48 6.96
CA ILE A 254 7.58 17.35 8.39
C ILE A 254 8.13 18.57 9.13
N THR A 255 7.25 19.30 9.81
CA THR A 255 7.62 20.46 10.60
C THR A 255 8.02 19.99 12.02
N PRO A 256 9.06 20.58 12.64
CA PRO A 256 9.36 20.30 14.03
C PRO A 256 8.15 20.59 14.92
N GLY A 257 7.77 19.64 15.77
CA GLY A 257 6.57 19.71 16.59
C GLY A 257 5.33 19.02 15.99
N ASP A 258 5.38 18.57 14.74
CA ASP A 258 4.31 17.74 14.17
C ASP A 258 4.16 16.46 15.00
N SER A 259 2.92 16.06 15.26
CA SER A 259 2.58 14.82 15.97
C SER A 259 1.87 13.82 15.07
N THR A 260 1.65 14.16 13.80
CA THR A 260 1.05 13.28 12.82
C THR A 260 1.66 13.54 11.45
N ILE A 261 1.91 12.46 10.72
CA ILE A 261 2.22 12.49 9.29
C ILE A 261 1.08 11.84 8.57
N ARG A 262 0.67 12.42 7.43
CA ARG A 262 -0.34 11.85 6.56
C ARG A 262 0.20 11.70 5.15
N VAL A 263 0.12 10.49 4.62
CA VAL A 263 0.33 10.20 3.21
C VAL A 263 -1.03 9.95 2.57
N THR A 264 -1.28 10.57 1.43
CA THR A 264 -2.47 10.27 0.64
C THR A 264 -2.07 9.85 -0.77
N THR A 265 -2.75 8.86 -1.30
CA THR A 265 -2.62 8.44 -2.70
C THR A 265 -3.87 8.87 -3.48
N ASN A 266 -3.80 8.87 -4.80
CA ASN A 266 -4.94 8.94 -5.70
C ASN A 266 -4.54 8.31 -7.02
N ASN A 267 -5.44 7.58 -7.67
CA ASN A 267 -5.17 6.98 -8.98
C ASN A 267 -6.07 7.64 -10.06
N PRO A 268 -5.59 8.72 -10.72
CA PRO A 268 -6.32 9.36 -11.80
C PRO A 268 -6.53 8.48 -13.04
N SER A 269 -5.60 7.59 -13.38
CA SER A 269 -5.70 6.78 -14.61
C SER A 269 -6.63 5.58 -14.45
N ARG A 270 -6.89 5.18 -13.19
CA ARG A 270 -7.80 4.12 -12.74
C ARG A 270 -7.39 2.72 -13.19
N ASP A 271 -6.16 2.54 -13.66
CA ASP A 271 -5.68 1.32 -14.29
C ASP A 271 -4.28 0.88 -13.82
N ASP A 272 -3.64 1.60 -12.91
CA ASP A 272 -2.46 1.13 -12.16
C ASP A 272 -2.78 0.82 -10.67
N ASN A 273 -1.76 0.43 -9.91
CA ASN A 273 -1.95 -0.03 -8.55
C ASN A 273 -0.76 0.20 -7.63
N ILE A 274 -0.99 0.88 -6.50
CA ILE A 274 -0.13 0.77 -5.34
C ILE A 274 -0.61 -0.41 -4.49
N PHE A 275 0.12 -1.54 -4.49
CA PHE A 275 -0.21 -2.71 -3.68
C PHE A 275 0.48 -2.74 -2.32
N LEU A 276 1.52 -1.94 -2.16
CA LEU A 276 2.36 -1.88 -0.97
C LEU A 276 2.73 -0.42 -0.70
N ALA A 277 2.67 -0.02 0.56
CA ALA A 277 3.29 1.20 1.05
C ALA A 277 3.96 0.91 2.40
N THR A 278 5.15 1.45 2.60
CA THR A 278 5.88 1.34 3.86
C THR A 278 6.28 2.72 4.36
N LEU A 279 6.21 2.91 5.67
CA LEU A 279 6.65 4.14 6.33
C LEU A 279 7.68 3.79 7.40
N VAL A 280 8.82 4.46 7.36
CA VAL A 280 9.81 4.45 8.44
C VAL A 280 9.99 5.88 8.94
N VAL A 281 9.66 6.15 10.19
CA VAL A 281 9.80 7.50 10.76
C VAL A 281 10.38 7.43 12.16
N SER A 282 11.36 8.29 12.46
CA SER A 282 11.92 8.42 13.80
C SER A 282 10.85 8.77 14.84
N GLY A 283 10.94 8.12 16.00
CA GLY A 283 9.96 8.22 17.08
C GLY A 283 8.94 7.07 17.07
N ASN A 284 8.40 6.79 18.25
CA ASN A 284 7.33 5.80 18.42
C ASN A 284 5.97 6.44 18.13
N GLY A 285 5.12 5.70 17.44
CA GLY A 285 3.78 6.14 17.11
C GLY A 285 2.82 4.99 16.87
N THR A 286 1.70 5.30 16.25
CA THR A 286 0.65 4.38 15.83
C THR A 286 0.24 4.72 14.40
N ALA A 287 0.34 3.74 13.53
CA ALA A 287 -0.09 3.81 12.15
C ALA A 287 -1.57 3.49 12.01
N THR A 288 -2.23 4.10 11.03
CA THR A 288 -3.62 3.83 10.64
C THR A 288 -3.78 4.03 9.15
N ALA A 289 -4.75 3.36 8.55
CA ALA A 289 -5.14 3.56 7.16
C ALA A 289 -6.65 3.67 7.05
N VAL A 290 -7.11 4.60 6.23
CA VAL A 290 -8.52 4.75 5.85
C VAL A 290 -8.58 5.02 4.35
N SER A 291 -9.61 4.50 3.68
CA SER A 291 -9.87 4.92 2.31
C SER A 291 -10.16 6.41 2.27
N ALA A 292 -9.57 7.15 1.33
CA ALA A 292 -9.69 8.59 1.27
C ALA A 292 -11.08 9.05 0.79
N VAL A 293 -11.90 8.12 0.26
CA VAL A 293 -13.25 8.38 -0.25
C VAL A 293 -14.27 7.52 0.52
N PRO A 294 -15.38 8.10 1.03
CA PRO A 294 -16.43 7.30 1.68
C PRO A 294 -17.00 6.28 0.72
N GLU A 295 -17.06 5.02 1.17
CA GLU A 295 -17.60 3.90 0.40
C GLU A 295 -18.99 4.22 -0.17
N PRO A 296 -19.34 3.77 -1.39
CA PRO A 296 -20.67 4.02 -1.98
C PRO A 296 -21.85 3.61 -1.08
N SER A 297 -21.64 2.62 -0.22
CA SER A 297 -22.61 2.21 0.81
C SER A 297 -22.85 3.28 1.88
N SER A 298 -21.82 4.06 2.25
CA SER A 298 -21.94 5.19 3.17
C SER A 298 -22.80 6.30 2.58
N TRP A 299 -22.63 6.58 1.28
CA TRP A 299 -23.50 7.51 0.55
C TRP A 299 -24.93 7.00 0.44
N ALA A 300 -25.11 5.71 0.11
CA ALA A 300 -26.43 5.09 0.03
C ALA A 300 -27.16 5.15 1.38
N LEU A 301 -26.48 4.82 2.49
CA LEU A 301 -27.03 4.91 3.83
C LEU A 301 -27.35 6.34 4.23
N MET A 302 -26.50 7.31 3.90
CA MET A 302 -26.76 8.72 4.15
C MET A 302 -28.00 9.20 3.36
N MET A 303 -28.11 8.82 2.09
CA MET A 303 -29.24 9.20 1.23
C MET A 303 -30.55 8.53 1.69
N ILE A 304 -30.51 7.26 2.12
CA ILE A 304 -31.64 6.57 2.72
C ILE A 304 -32.04 7.25 4.04
N GLY A 305 -31.08 7.57 4.90
CA GLY A 305 -31.30 8.25 6.17
C GLY A 305 -31.94 9.63 5.98
N LEU A 306 -31.38 10.46 5.11
CA LEU A 306 -31.92 11.78 4.78
C LEU A 306 -33.29 11.69 4.09
N GLY A 307 -33.49 10.71 3.20
CA GLY A 307 -34.78 10.45 2.56
C GLY A 307 -35.87 10.03 3.56
N ALA A 308 -35.53 9.19 4.54
CA ALA A 308 -36.44 8.79 5.61
C ALA A 308 -36.82 9.99 6.52
N VAL A 309 -35.85 10.85 6.86
CA VAL A 309 -36.12 12.08 7.62
C VAL A 309 -37.02 13.04 6.82
N GLY A 310 -36.70 13.29 5.55
CA GLY A 310 -37.49 14.17 4.68
C GLY A 310 -38.95 13.70 4.51
N THR A 311 -39.17 12.40 4.32
CA THR A 311 -40.54 11.84 4.24
C THR A 311 -41.29 11.90 5.56
N SER A 312 -40.62 11.73 6.70
CA SER A 312 -41.23 11.85 8.02
C SER A 312 -41.67 13.29 8.35
N LEU A 313 -40.86 14.30 7.98
CA LEU A 313 -41.18 15.71 8.13
C LEU A 313 -42.34 16.15 7.22
N ARG A 314 -42.36 15.64 5.98
CA ARG A 314 -43.47 15.90 5.03
C ARG A 314 -44.80 15.31 5.51
N ARG A 315 -44.78 14.17 6.21
CA ARG A 315 -45.99 13.59 6.83
C ARG A 315 -46.50 14.42 8.01
N ARG A 316 -45.61 14.99 8.84
CA ARG A 316 -46.01 15.88 9.94
C ARG A 316 -46.65 17.18 9.45
N GLY A 317 -46.14 17.77 8.37
CA GLY A 317 -46.73 19.00 7.78
C GLY A 317 -48.15 18.83 7.24
N ARG A 318 -48.57 17.63 6.84
CA ARG A 318 -49.93 17.37 6.32
C ARG A 318 -50.99 17.19 7.41
N HIS A 319 -50.60 16.97 8.67
CA HIS A 319 -51.55 16.89 9.78
C HIS A 319 -51.91 18.25 10.39
N SER A 320 -51.14 19.31 10.13
CA SER A 320 -51.40 20.65 10.68
C SER A 320 -52.34 21.53 9.82
N VAL A 321 -52.70 21.10 8.59
CA VAL A 321 -53.53 21.89 7.66
C VAL A 321 -55.03 21.51 7.73
N ALA A 322 -55.42 20.55 8.58
CA ALA A 322 -56.80 20.06 8.67
C ALA A 322 -57.70 20.76 9.73
N ARG A 323 -57.32 21.95 10.22
CA ARG A 323 -58.21 22.77 11.07
C ARG A 323 -58.02 24.25 10.76
N LEU A 324 -58.82 24.78 9.84
CA LEU A 324 -59.32 26.16 9.80
C LEU A 324 -60.22 26.36 8.57
N THR A 325 -61.44 25.84 8.63
CA THR A 325 -62.62 26.40 7.94
C THR A 325 -63.84 26.12 8.80
N ALA A 326 -64.29 27.15 9.51
CA ALA A 326 -65.65 27.36 10.01
C ALA A 326 -66.11 28.71 9.45
#